data_AF-A0A2S0HZF7-F1
#
_entry.id   AF-A0A2S0HZF7-F1
#
_cell.length_a   1.000
_cell.length_b   1.000
_cell.length_c   1.000
_cell.angle_alpha   90.00
_cell.angle_beta   90.00
_cell.angle_gamma   90.00
#
_symmetry.space_group_name_H-M   'P 1'
#
loop_
_entity.id
_entity.type
_entity.pdbx_description
1 polymer ?
#
loop_
_entity_poly.entity_id
_entity_poly.type
_entity_poly.pdbx_seq_one_letter_code
_entity_poly.pdbx_strand_id
1 'polypeptide(L)'
;MPIIIKIDTVTSEYFIQFKGLAKASILGDEQELIKIKLKVLFMNFDLFPLQKMFSRKKQLKEPEKKNKKWTMGKGKKALKVLRSFKVKHLILEMDTGDIILNAKLYPVLFFMNRFNGSYAINFENRNRLALHLENRPIRIIKSIINP
;
A
#
# COMPACT_ATOMS: atom_id res chain seq x y z
N MET A 1 0.81 1.10 -21.13
CA MET A 1 1.32 0.13 -20.14
C MET A 1 0.69 0.37 -18.78
N PRO A 2 0.30 -0.68 -18.03
CA PRO A 2 -0.26 -0.53 -16.69
C PRO A 2 0.82 -0.42 -15.59
N ILE A 3 0.47 0.29 -14.53
CA ILE A 3 1.06 0.21 -13.19
C ILE A 3 0.30 -0.88 -12.44
N ILE A 4 1.03 -1.82 -11.86
CA ILE A 4 0.53 -2.92 -11.05
C ILE A 4 1.03 -2.71 -9.63
N ILE A 5 0.15 -2.80 -8.64
CA ILE A 5 0.51 -2.81 -7.23
C ILE A 5 0.01 -4.12 -6.66
N LYS A 6 0.92 -4.88 -6.04
CA LYS A 6 0.60 -6.15 -5.39
C LYS A 6 1.10 -6.13 -3.95
N ILE A 7 0.22 -6.53 -3.04
CA ILE A 7 0.51 -6.77 -1.63
C ILE A 7 -0.11 -8.12 -1.33
N ASP A 8 0.70 -9.11 -0.99
CA ASP A 8 0.20 -10.44 -0.61
C ASP A 8 1.00 -10.94 0.59
N THR A 9 0.32 -11.09 1.73
CA THR A 9 0.96 -11.51 2.98
C THR A 9 1.23 -13.00 3.04
N VAL A 10 0.59 -13.82 2.20
CA VAL A 10 0.80 -15.27 2.17
C VAL A 10 2.00 -15.59 1.29
N THR A 11 2.05 -15.00 0.10
CA THR A 11 3.19 -15.20 -0.83
C THR A 11 4.37 -14.28 -0.54
N SER A 12 4.25 -13.34 0.42
CA SER A 12 5.23 -12.30 0.71
C SER A 12 5.59 -11.43 -0.51
N GLU A 13 4.61 -11.22 -1.40
CA GLU A 13 4.80 -10.42 -2.61
C GLU A 13 4.33 -8.98 -2.42
N TYR A 14 5.29 -8.08 -2.26
CA TYR A 14 5.03 -6.66 -2.07
C TYR A 14 5.76 -5.87 -3.15
N PHE A 15 5.05 -5.39 -4.18
CA PHE A 15 5.70 -4.62 -5.24
C PHE A 15 4.80 -3.62 -5.94
N ILE A 16 5.45 -2.62 -6.52
CA ILE A 16 4.88 -1.71 -7.51
C ILE A 16 5.66 -1.90 -8.80
N GLN A 17 4.95 -2.18 -9.89
CA GLN A 17 5.55 -2.43 -11.19
C GLN A 17 4.92 -1.54 -12.24
N PHE A 18 5.75 -0.77 -12.94
CA PHE A 18 5.38 -0.20 -14.23
C PHE A 18 5.73 -1.21 -15.31
N LYS A 19 4.72 -1.93 -15.82
CA LYS A 19 4.91 -3.11 -16.68
C LYS A 19 5.78 -2.74 -17.89
N GLY A 20 6.91 -3.44 -18.05
CA GLY A 20 7.88 -3.25 -19.12
C GLY A 20 8.98 -2.20 -18.86
N LEU A 21 8.93 -1.46 -17.75
CA LEU A 21 9.92 -0.41 -17.46
C LEU A 21 10.61 -0.57 -16.11
N ALA A 22 9.83 -0.63 -15.03
CA ALA A 22 10.38 -0.62 -13.69
C ALA A 22 9.59 -1.49 -12.71
N LYS A 23 10.26 -2.07 -11.72
CA LYS A 23 9.66 -2.81 -10.62
C LYS A 23 10.39 -2.44 -9.33
N ALA A 24 9.66 -1.91 -8.36
CA ALA A 24 10.12 -1.76 -6.98
C ALA A 24 9.46 -2.85 -6.14
N SER A 25 10.26 -3.70 -5.50
CA SER A 25 9.78 -4.79 -4.64
C SER A 25 10.31 -4.61 -3.24
N ILE A 26 9.50 -4.91 -2.24
CA ILE A 26 9.89 -4.98 -0.85
C ILE A 26 10.11 -6.45 -0.51
N LEU A 27 11.26 -6.75 0.05
CA LEU A 27 11.68 -8.08 0.46
C LEU A 27 12.01 -8.04 1.96
N GLY A 28 11.69 -9.12 2.68
CA GLY A 28 12.27 -9.35 4.00
C GLY A 28 13.73 -9.77 3.84
N ASP A 29 14.61 -9.28 4.71
CA ASP A 29 16.00 -9.69 4.79
C ASP A 29 16.29 -10.16 6.23
N GLU A 30 17.12 -11.19 6.40
CA GLU A 30 17.43 -11.75 7.72
C GLU A 30 18.28 -10.78 8.55
N GLN A 31 19.07 -9.94 7.88
CA GLN A 31 19.91 -8.92 8.53
C GLN A 31 19.22 -7.57 8.68
N GLU A 32 18.28 -7.25 7.79
CA GLU A 32 17.48 -6.02 7.84
C GLU A 32 16.01 -6.34 7.63
N LEU A 33 15.15 -5.91 8.57
CA LEU A 33 13.71 -6.18 8.53
C LEU A 33 13.05 -5.86 7.17
N ILE A 34 13.60 -4.93 6.38
CA ILE A 34 13.08 -4.53 5.06
C ILE A 34 14.21 -4.15 4.07
N LYS A 35 14.27 -4.82 2.92
CA LYS A 35 15.07 -4.48 1.74
C LYS A 35 14.18 -4.05 0.58
N ILE A 36 14.53 -2.96 -0.11
CA ILE A 36 13.82 -2.51 -1.31
C ILE A 36 14.67 -2.79 -2.55
N LYS A 37 14.19 -3.66 -3.43
CA LYS A 37 14.82 -3.98 -4.72
C LYS A 37 14.15 -3.23 -5.86
N LEU A 38 14.89 -2.33 -6.51
CA LEU A 38 14.44 -1.55 -7.65
C LEU A 38 15.10 -2.08 -8.93
N LYS A 39 14.30 -2.62 -9.85
CA LYS A 39 14.71 -2.99 -11.20
C LYS A 39 14.19 -1.95 -12.18
N VAL A 40 15.06 -1.32 -12.97
CA VAL A 40 14.70 -0.38 -14.04
C VAL A 40 15.38 -0.86 -15.31
N LEU A 41 14.59 -1.31 -16.29
CA LEU A 41 15.09 -1.91 -17.53
C LEU A 41 16.09 -3.05 -17.22
N PHE A 42 17.38 -2.83 -17.51
CA PHE A 42 18.49 -3.75 -17.30
C PHE A 42 19.32 -3.46 -16.03
N MET A 43 19.00 -2.40 -15.29
CA MET A 43 19.70 -2.03 -14.05
C MET A 43 18.94 -2.52 -12.82
N ASN A 44 19.68 -2.96 -11.79
CA ASN A 44 19.14 -3.37 -10.50
C ASN A 44 19.80 -2.54 -9.39
N PHE A 45 19.01 -2.04 -8.46
CA PHE A 45 19.45 -1.27 -7.31
C PHE A 45 18.84 -1.86 -6.04
N ASP A 46 19.68 -2.07 -5.04
CA ASP A 46 19.25 -2.50 -3.72
C ASP A 46 19.33 -1.32 -2.74
N LEU A 47 18.22 -1.05 -2.07
CA LEU A 47 18.06 0.05 -1.13
C LEU A 47 17.70 -0.50 0.25
N PHE A 48 18.44 -0.04 1.25
CA PHE A 48 18.29 -0.41 2.65
C PHE A 48 17.82 0.81 3.46
N PRO A 49 16.49 1.04 3.53
CA PRO A 49 15.95 2.27 4.09
C PRO A 49 16.16 2.37 5.61
N LEU A 50 16.18 1.24 6.33
CA LEU A 50 16.31 1.25 7.80
C LEU A 50 17.69 1.74 8.25
N GLN A 51 18.79 1.23 7.69
CA GLN A 51 20.15 1.74 7.97
C GLN A 51 20.27 3.26 7.81
N LYS A 52 19.67 3.84 6.76
CA LYS A 52 19.74 5.30 6.53
C LYS A 52 18.94 6.12 7.55
N MET A 53 17.94 5.53 8.19
CA MET A 53 17.14 6.18 9.22
C MET A 53 17.89 6.23 10.56
N PHE A 54 18.60 5.15 10.92
CA PHE A 54 19.42 5.10 12.14
C PHE A 54 20.75 5.87 12.03
N SER A 55 21.34 5.96 10.83
CA SER A 55 22.61 6.69 10.61
C SER A 55 22.47 8.21 10.50
N ARG A 56 21.25 8.76 10.39
CA ARG A 56 21.02 10.21 10.42
C ARG A 56 20.89 10.73 11.86
N LYS A 57 22.01 10.81 12.58
CA LYS A 57 22.18 11.81 13.64
C LYS A 57 22.36 13.19 12.97
N LYS A 58 21.29 13.72 12.37
CA LYS A 58 21.30 15.06 11.76
C LYS A 58 20.75 16.05 12.78
N GLN A 59 21.58 17.02 13.16
CA GLN A 59 21.21 18.17 13.99
C GLN A 59 19.82 18.67 13.59
N LEU A 60 18.91 18.64 14.56
CA LEU A 60 17.58 19.23 14.45
C LEU A 60 17.76 20.75 14.29
N LYS A 61 17.81 21.24 13.05
CA LYS A 61 17.34 22.60 12.81
C LYS A 61 15.84 22.56 13.02
N GLU A 62 15.33 23.35 13.97
CA GLU A 62 13.90 23.52 14.16
C GLU A 62 13.26 23.82 12.81
N PRO A 63 12.35 22.96 12.32
CA PRO A 63 11.60 23.30 11.13
C PRO A 63 10.72 24.49 11.49
N GLU A 64 10.91 25.63 10.82
CA GLU A 64 9.94 26.72 10.83
C GLU A 64 8.55 26.12 10.61
N LYS A 65 7.68 26.24 11.62
CA LYS A 65 6.29 25.76 11.57
C LYS A 65 5.52 26.58 10.54
N LYS A 66 5.69 26.27 9.27
CA LYS A 66 4.73 26.68 8.24
C LYS A 66 3.45 25.92 8.52
N ASN A 67 2.49 26.61 9.15
CA ASN A 67 1.10 26.18 9.31
C ASN A 67 0.48 26.01 7.91
N LYS A 68 0.82 24.93 7.22
CA LYS A 68 0.20 24.51 5.97
C LYS A 68 -1.19 24.00 6.35
N LYS A 69 -2.17 24.92 6.40
CA LYS A 69 -3.58 24.55 6.55
C LYS A 69 -3.90 23.46 5.53
N TRP A 70 -4.34 22.30 6.01
CA TRP A 70 -4.79 21.22 5.16
C TRP A 70 -6.08 21.67 4.50
N THR A 71 -5.97 22.17 3.26
CA THR A 71 -7.14 22.62 2.52
C THR A 71 -7.93 21.40 2.07
N MET A 72 -9.25 21.41 2.30
CA MET A 72 -10.18 20.33 1.97
C MET A 72 -10.07 19.87 0.49
N GLY A 73 -9.60 20.75 -0.41
CA GLY A 73 -9.32 20.42 -1.81
C GLY A 73 -8.20 19.40 -2.05
N LYS A 74 -7.22 19.25 -1.14
CA LYS A 74 -6.14 18.25 -1.29
C LYS A 74 -6.62 16.82 -1.06
N GLY A 75 -7.51 16.63 -0.09
CA GLY A 75 -8.11 15.31 0.20
C GLY A 75 -8.96 14.80 -0.96
N LYS A 76 -9.78 15.67 -1.57
CA LYS A 76 -10.60 15.33 -2.75
C LYS A 76 -9.74 14.85 -3.93
N LYS A 77 -8.61 15.53 -4.19
CA LYS A 77 -7.65 15.14 -5.24
C LYS A 77 -7.01 13.77 -4.97
N ALA A 78 -6.54 13.53 -3.74
CA ALA A 78 -5.98 12.24 -3.36
C ALA A 78 -7.00 11.10 -3.52
N LEU A 79 -8.26 11.32 -3.10
CA LEU A 79 -9.33 10.34 -3.27
C LEU A 79 -9.63 10.07 -4.75
N LYS A 80 -9.60 11.09 -5.62
CA LYS A 80 -9.80 10.93 -7.07
C LYS A 80 -8.69 10.09 -7.71
N VAL A 81 -7.43 10.31 -7.29
CA VAL A 81 -6.29 9.49 -7.70
C VAL A 81 -6.47 8.04 -7.24
N LEU A 82 -6.81 7.80 -5.97
CA LEU A 82 -7.02 6.46 -5.43
C LEU A 82 -8.14 5.73 -6.19
N ARG A 83 -9.26 6.40 -6.45
CA ARG A 83 -10.38 5.86 -7.24
C ARG A 83 -10.03 5.53 -8.69
N SER A 84 -8.94 6.08 -9.24
CA SER A 84 -8.51 5.75 -10.60
C SER A 84 -7.91 4.34 -10.71
N PHE A 85 -7.47 3.74 -9.60
CA PHE A 85 -6.96 2.38 -9.56
C PHE A 85 -8.12 1.38 -9.61
N LYS A 86 -7.99 0.38 -10.49
CA LYS A 86 -8.93 -0.74 -10.54
C LYS A 86 -8.46 -1.81 -9.57
N VAL A 87 -9.30 -2.16 -8.61
CA VAL A 87 -9.11 -3.34 -7.76
C VAL A 87 -9.37 -4.58 -8.60
N LYS A 88 -8.35 -5.42 -8.79
CA LYS A 88 -8.45 -6.70 -9.51
C LYS A 88 -8.79 -7.84 -8.56
N HIS A 89 -8.20 -7.82 -7.38
CA HIS A 89 -8.37 -8.82 -6.36
C HIS A 89 -8.11 -8.18 -5.00
N LEU A 90 -8.97 -8.46 -4.03
CA LEU A 90 -8.82 -8.01 -2.65
C LEU A 90 -9.34 -9.13 -1.75
N ILE A 91 -8.45 -9.74 -0.98
CA ILE A 91 -8.77 -10.64 0.13
C ILE A 91 -8.29 -9.98 1.41
N LEU A 92 -9.16 -9.91 2.40
CA LEU A 92 -8.85 -9.50 3.76
C LEU A 92 -9.42 -10.54 4.72
N GLU A 93 -8.56 -11.29 5.38
CA GLU A 93 -8.93 -12.11 6.54
C GLU A 93 -8.31 -11.46 7.76
N MET A 94 -9.14 -11.15 8.75
CA MET A 94 -8.70 -10.40 9.93
C MET A 94 -9.02 -11.18 11.21
N ASP A 95 -8.09 -11.13 12.15
CA ASP A 95 -8.29 -11.48 13.54
C ASP A 95 -7.57 -10.43 14.40
N THR A 96 -8.33 -9.81 15.30
CA THR A 96 -7.84 -8.74 16.19
C THR A 96 -7.27 -9.26 17.51
N GLY A 97 -7.39 -10.56 17.79
CA GLY A 97 -7.05 -11.18 19.07
C GLY A 97 -8.11 -10.98 20.17
N ASP A 98 -9.15 -10.17 19.91
CA ASP A 98 -10.28 -9.96 20.80
C ASP A 98 -11.55 -10.56 20.20
N ILE A 99 -12.12 -11.54 20.91
CA ILE A 99 -13.31 -12.29 20.48
C ILE A 99 -14.52 -11.35 20.31
N ILE A 100 -14.71 -10.40 21.24
CA ILE A 100 -15.83 -9.46 21.20
C ILE A 100 -15.67 -8.51 20.01
N LEU A 101 -14.44 -8.04 19.75
CA LEU A 101 -14.17 -7.17 18.60
C LEU A 101 -14.35 -7.90 17.27
N ASN A 102 -13.85 -9.13 17.14
CA ASN A 102 -14.05 -9.97 15.96
C ASN A 102 -15.55 -10.22 15.71
N ALA A 103 -16.32 -10.55 16.75
CA ALA A 103 -17.77 -10.74 16.65
C ALA A 103 -18.50 -9.47 16.17
N LYS A 104 -18.09 -8.29 16.66
CA LYS A 104 -18.63 -6.99 16.22
C LYS A 104 -18.27 -6.67 14.76
N LEU A 105 -17.10 -7.10 14.29
CA LEU A 105 -16.66 -6.90 12.91
C LEU A 105 -17.34 -7.85 11.91
N TYR A 106 -17.84 -9.00 12.36
CA TYR A 106 -18.53 -9.98 11.52
C TYR A 106 -19.63 -9.35 10.62
N PRO A 107 -20.64 -8.63 11.15
CA PRO A 107 -21.67 -8.03 10.31
C PRO A 107 -21.10 -7.00 9.33
N VAL A 108 -20.08 -6.23 9.73
CA VAL A 108 -19.45 -5.22 8.87
C VAL A 108 -18.78 -5.90 7.67
N LEU A 109 -17.96 -6.92 7.90
CA LEU A 109 -17.26 -7.63 6.82
C LEU A 109 -18.23 -8.44 5.95
N PHE A 110 -19.30 -8.99 6.55
CA PHE A 110 -20.38 -9.64 5.82
C PHE A 110 -21.05 -8.68 4.82
N PHE A 111 -21.33 -7.43 5.21
CA PHE A 111 -21.83 -6.42 4.28
C PHE A 111 -20.78 -6.02 3.23
N MET A 112 -19.51 -5.93 3.60
CA MET A 112 -18.43 -5.61 2.66
C MET A 112 -18.28 -6.65 1.54
N ASN A 113 -18.56 -7.93 1.82
CA ASN A 113 -18.60 -9.00 0.82
C ASN A 113 -19.65 -8.81 -0.28
N ARG A 114 -20.63 -7.91 -0.11
CA ARG A 114 -21.57 -7.56 -1.19
C ARG A 114 -20.93 -6.67 -2.26
N PHE A 115 -19.77 -6.07 -1.97
CA PHE A 115 -19.01 -5.25 -2.89
C PHE A 115 -17.81 -6.03 -3.44
N ASN A 116 -16.90 -5.33 -4.13
CA ASN A 116 -15.70 -5.95 -4.69
C ASN A 116 -14.74 -6.41 -3.57
N GLY A 117 -14.48 -7.71 -3.50
CA GLY A 117 -13.47 -8.32 -2.64
C GLY A 117 -13.99 -9.54 -1.89
N SER A 118 -13.13 -10.10 -1.05
CA SER A 118 -13.45 -11.15 -0.08
C SER A 118 -12.95 -10.68 1.28
N TYR A 119 -13.85 -10.60 2.23
CA TYR A 119 -13.61 -10.06 3.56
C TYR A 119 -14.10 -11.09 4.58
N ALA A 120 -13.23 -11.54 5.47
CA ALA A 120 -13.59 -12.50 6.49
C ALA A 120 -13.00 -12.08 7.84
N ILE A 121 -13.77 -12.32 8.89
CA ILE A 121 -13.24 -12.34 10.25
C ILE A 121 -13.00 -13.79 10.64
N ASN A 122 -11.92 -14.07 11.36
CA ASN A 122 -11.67 -15.37 11.95
C ASN A 122 -11.36 -15.22 13.44
N PHE A 123 -11.27 -16.36 14.12
CA PHE A 123 -10.93 -16.48 15.55
C PHE A 123 -9.73 -17.42 15.73
N GLU A 124 -8.90 -17.53 14.70
CA GLU A 124 -7.80 -18.50 14.59
C GLU A 124 -6.43 -17.80 14.67
N ASN A 125 -6.41 -16.53 15.07
CA ASN A 125 -5.24 -15.66 15.10
C ASN A 125 -4.54 -15.54 13.73
N ARG A 126 -5.32 -15.61 12.64
CA ARG A 126 -4.81 -15.49 11.27
C ARG A 126 -5.13 -14.13 10.68
N ASN A 127 -4.13 -13.48 10.11
CA ASN A 127 -4.27 -12.23 9.37
C ASN A 127 -3.73 -12.40 7.95
N ARG A 128 -4.57 -12.12 6.96
CA ARG A 128 -4.24 -12.22 5.54
C ARG A 128 -4.69 -10.98 4.80
N LEU A 129 -3.80 -10.43 3.98
CA LEU A 129 -4.13 -9.37 3.04
C LEU A 129 -3.54 -9.73 1.67
N ALA A 130 -4.41 -9.86 0.67
CA ALA A 130 -4.01 -9.99 -0.73
C ALA A 130 -4.70 -8.91 -1.57
N LEU A 131 -3.99 -7.84 -1.90
CA LEU A 131 -4.45 -6.73 -2.71
C LEU A 131 -3.71 -6.68 -4.04
N HIS A 132 -4.46 -6.66 -5.13
CA HIS A 132 -3.96 -6.46 -6.48
C HIS A 132 -4.69 -5.27 -7.11
N LEU A 133 -3.96 -4.19 -7.33
CA LEU A 133 -4.43 -3.00 -8.04
C LEU A 133 -3.77 -2.88 -9.40
N GLU A 134 -4.53 -2.43 -10.39
CA GLU A 134 -4.03 -2.09 -11.71
C GLU A 134 -4.51 -0.69 -12.12
N ASN A 135 -3.62 0.09 -12.73
CA ASN A 135 -4.00 1.38 -13.30
C ASN A 135 -3.18 1.70 -14.55
N ARG A 136 -3.66 2.59 -15.41
CA ARG A 136 -2.85 3.16 -16.51
C ARG A 136 -2.40 4.56 -16.09
N PRO A 137 -1.12 4.95 -16.25
CA PRO A 137 -0.63 6.27 -15.82
C PRO A 137 -1.49 7.43 -16.33
N ILE A 138 -2.00 7.33 -17.56
CA ILE A 138 -2.88 8.33 -18.17
C ILE A 138 -4.15 8.61 -17.35
N ARG A 139 -4.70 7.61 -16.63
CA ARG A 139 -5.86 7.79 -15.76
C ARG A 139 -5.52 8.55 -14.47
N ILE A 140 -4.33 8.30 -13.92
CA ILE A 140 -3.81 9.05 -12.76
C ILE A 140 -3.62 10.51 -13.18
N ILE A 141 -2.95 10.76 -14.31
CA ILE A 141 -2.74 12.11 -14.84
C ILE A 141 -4.08 12.81 -15.08
N LYS A 142 -5.05 12.14 -15.72
CA LYS A 142 -6.40 12.68 -15.94
C LYS A 142 -7.10 13.04 -14.62
N SER A 143 -6.93 12.25 -13.57
CA SER A 143 -7.52 12.52 -12.24
C SER A 143 -6.92 13.74 -11.53
N ILE A 144 -5.69 14.15 -11.91
CA ILE A 144 -5.01 15.32 -11.34
C ILE A 144 -5.31 16.57 -12.15
N ILE A 145 -5.27 16.48 -13.50
CA ILE A 145 -5.41 17.61 -14.42
C ILE A 145 -6.87 18.05 -14.58
N ASN A 146 -7.82 17.11 -14.58
CA ASN A 146 -9.24 17.42 -14.64
C ASN A 146 -9.90 17.11 -13.29
N PRO A 147 -9.73 17.99 -12.27
CA PRO A 147 -10.16 17.77 -10.90
C PRO A 147 -11.66 17.65 -10.71
#